data_AF-K0WY99-F1
#
_entry.id   AF-K0WY99-F1
#
_cell.length_a   1.000
_cell.length_b   1.000
_cell.length_c   1.000
_cell.angle_alpha   90.00
_cell.angle_beta   90.00
_cell.angle_gamma   90.00
#
_symmetry.space_group_name_H-M   'P 1'
#
loop_
_entity.id
_entity.type
_entity.pdbx_description
1 polymer ?
#
loop_
_entity_poly.entity_id
_entity_poly.type
_entity_poly.pdbx_seq_one_letter_code
_entity_poly.pdbx_strand_id
1 'polypeptide(L)'
;MALSKLLCFFVYFAGQMIDGMANSFFKFKQFTIHQERSAMRVGTDGVLLGAWSRVEKSNRILDIGTGTGLIAIMAAQRSLARIDAVELDFGAASEAAFNVSLSPWKDRITVYCMDFCRFYDKTTKPVYHHILSNPPYFIDSLLPPDGKRERARHTGTLDYEVLFEGAFYLLLPDGKLSLVSPADLQEHLIFIASLYGFYPVRFTYVSGISGKAPKRLLSEWSRARRPLEENAFSIEKRGEGYTLEYIMLTRDFYLKM
;
A
#
# COMPACT_ATOMS: atom_id res chain seq x y z
N MET A 1 -53.78 18.85 -17.24
CA MET A 1 -53.24 17.73 -16.41
C MET A 1 -52.01 17.04 -17.01
N ALA A 2 -51.47 17.50 -18.16
CA ALA A 2 -50.28 16.92 -18.80
C ALA A 2 -48.98 17.74 -18.63
N LEU A 3 -49.06 19.04 -18.28
CA LEU A 3 -47.87 19.87 -18.09
C LEU A 3 -47.18 19.70 -16.72
N SER A 4 -47.91 19.31 -15.67
CA SER A 4 -47.32 19.09 -14.32
C SER A 4 -46.56 17.76 -14.19
N LYS A 5 -46.82 16.79 -15.07
CA LYS A 5 -46.08 15.52 -15.09
C LYS A 5 -44.74 15.62 -15.82
N LEU A 6 -44.59 16.55 -16.77
CA LEU A 6 -43.33 16.76 -17.50
C LEU A 6 -42.29 17.50 -16.65
N LEU A 7 -42.72 18.44 -15.79
CA LEU A 7 -41.83 19.15 -14.86
C LEU A 7 -41.35 18.24 -13.72
N CYS A 8 -42.18 17.28 -13.29
CA CYS A 8 -41.78 16.29 -12.29
C CYS A 8 -40.77 15.27 -12.85
N PHE A 9 -40.85 14.95 -14.16
CA PHE A 9 -39.90 14.06 -14.83
C PHE A 9 -38.51 14.69 -15.01
N PHE A 10 -38.44 16.01 -15.24
CA PHE A 10 -37.17 16.73 -15.34
C PHE A 10 -36.48 16.90 -13.99
N VAL A 11 -37.23 17.05 -12.88
CA VAL A 11 -36.66 17.10 -11.53
C VAL A 11 -36.21 15.71 -11.06
N TYR A 12 -36.90 14.63 -11.48
CA TYR A 12 -36.47 13.26 -11.19
C TYR A 12 -35.21 12.84 -11.97
N PHE A 13 -35.02 13.31 -13.21
CA PHE A 13 -33.80 13.05 -13.99
C PHE A 13 -32.65 14.02 -13.67
N ALA A 14 -32.92 15.26 -13.25
CA ALA A 14 -31.89 16.14 -12.71
C ALA A 14 -31.41 15.70 -11.31
N GLY A 15 -32.28 15.07 -10.52
CA GLY A 15 -31.95 14.46 -9.23
C GLY A 15 -31.20 13.11 -9.35
N GLN A 16 -31.28 12.43 -10.50
CA GLN A 16 -30.53 11.19 -10.77
C GLN A 16 -29.24 11.39 -11.60
N MET A 17 -28.83 12.64 -11.86
CA MET A 17 -27.49 12.96 -12.41
C MET A 17 -26.52 13.49 -11.33
N ILE A 18 -26.79 13.22 -10.05
CA ILE A 18 -25.86 13.52 -8.93
C ILE A 18 -25.43 12.25 -8.19
N ASP A 19 -25.96 11.08 -8.56
CA ASP A 19 -25.49 9.78 -8.06
C ASP A 19 -24.45 9.18 -9.00
N GLY A 20 -23.18 9.54 -8.78
CA GLY A 20 -22.08 8.93 -9.54
C GLY A 20 -20.69 9.53 -9.36
N MET A 21 -20.54 10.67 -8.69
CA MET A 21 -19.20 11.14 -8.32
C MET A 21 -18.78 10.43 -7.04
N ALA A 22 -18.11 9.30 -7.21
CA ALA A 22 -17.31 8.73 -6.13
C ALA A 22 -16.41 9.81 -5.52
N ASN A 23 -16.25 9.78 -4.20
CA ASN A 23 -15.55 10.81 -3.45
C ASN A 23 -14.13 11.00 -4.01
N SER A 24 -13.85 12.18 -4.58
CA SER A 24 -12.60 12.49 -5.28
C SER A 24 -11.39 12.59 -4.35
N PHE A 25 -11.64 12.65 -3.04
CA PHE A 25 -10.61 12.68 -2.02
C PHE A 25 -10.99 11.90 -0.76
N PHE A 26 -9.98 11.56 0.04
CA PHE A 26 -10.10 11.04 1.39
C PHE A 26 -9.34 11.95 2.37
N LYS A 27 -10.02 12.43 3.41
CA LYS A 27 -9.44 13.37 4.39
C LYS A 27 -8.97 12.65 5.65
N PHE A 28 -7.68 12.77 5.96
CA PHE A 28 -7.08 12.38 7.23
C PHE A 28 -6.96 13.60 8.16
N LYS A 29 -6.55 13.37 9.41
CA LYS A 29 -6.35 14.43 10.42
C LYS A 29 -5.37 15.51 9.96
N GLN A 30 -4.28 15.12 9.29
CA GLN A 30 -3.17 16.03 8.95
C GLN A 30 -2.96 16.23 7.44
N PHE A 31 -3.60 15.43 6.59
CA PHE A 31 -3.43 15.51 5.14
C PHE A 31 -4.69 15.01 4.41
N THR A 32 -4.74 15.26 3.10
CA THR A 32 -5.82 14.80 2.22
C THR A 32 -5.20 14.03 1.06
N ILE A 33 -5.86 12.95 0.63
CA ILE A 33 -5.47 12.18 -0.55
C ILE A 33 -6.53 12.38 -1.63
N HIS A 34 -6.16 12.98 -2.74
CA HIS A 34 -6.92 12.99 -3.99
C HIS A 34 -6.69 11.66 -4.73
N GLN A 35 -7.75 11.12 -5.34
CA GLN A 35 -7.80 9.74 -5.84
C GLN A 35 -8.64 9.59 -7.13
N GLU A 36 -8.56 10.58 -8.01
CA GLU A 36 -9.27 10.64 -9.29
C GLU A 36 -8.50 9.97 -10.43
N ARG A 37 -7.16 9.96 -10.35
CA ARG A 37 -6.28 9.52 -11.44
C ARG A 37 -5.57 8.20 -11.16
N SER A 38 -5.51 7.75 -9.91
CA SER A 38 -5.04 6.42 -9.53
C SER A 38 -6.14 5.36 -9.70
N ALA A 39 -5.78 4.21 -10.26
CA ALA A 39 -6.67 3.05 -10.33
C ALA A 39 -7.04 2.52 -8.94
N MET A 40 -6.13 2.65 -7.96
CA MET A 40 -6.37 2.25 -6.57
C MET A 40 -6.68 3.46 -5.70
N ARG A 41 -7.90 3.48 -5.16
CA ARG A 41 -8.36 4.45 -4.16
C ARG A 41 -7.78 4.14 -2.77
N VAL A 42 -7.91 5.09 -1.85
CA VAL A 42 -7.61 4.88 -0.43
C VAL A 42 -8.42 3.70 0.08
N GLY A 43 -7.73 2.59 0.29
CA GLY A 43 -8.27 1.35 0.82
C GLY A 43 -7.70 1.02 2.19
N THR A 44 -8.33 0.06 2.86
CA THR A 44 -7.90 -0.44 4.17
C THR A 44 -6.45 -0.92 4.16
N ASP A 45 -6.00 -1.56 3.08
CA ASP A 45 -4.65 -2.15 2.99
C ASP A 45 -3.54 -1.10 3.07
N GLY A 46 -3.67 0.01 2.34
CA GLY A 46 -2.69 1.10 2.40
C GLY A 46 -2.64 1.76 3.79
N VAL A 47 -3.79 1.98 4.42
CA VAL A 47 -3.85 2.55 5.78
C VAL A 47 -3.26 1.57 6.80
N LEU A 48 -3.60 0.29 6.71
CA LEU A 48 -3.05 -0.74 7.58
C LEU A 48 -1.53 -0.79 7.48
N LEU A 49 -0.98 -0.88 6.27
CA LEU A 49 0.47 -0.95 6.06
C LEU A 49 1.19 0.33 6.52
N GLY A 50 0.65 1.51 6.16
CA GLY A 50 1.20 2.80 6.56
C GLY A 50 1.19 3.03 8.07
N ALA A 51 0.20 2.49 8.78
CA ALA A 51 0.10 2.57 10.24
C ALA A 51 0.90 1.49 10.98
N TRP A 52 1.01 0.28 10.42
CA TRP A 52 1.60 -0.89 11.08
C TRP A 52 3.11 -1.02 10.93
N SER A 53 3.67 -0.54 9.83
CA SER A 53 5.10 -0.63 9.53
C SER A 53 5.95 0.09 10.61
N ARG A 54 7.09 -0.50 11.01
CA ARG A 54 8.00 0.08 12.02
C ARG A 54 9.01 1.01 11.35
N VAL A 55 8.58 2.23 11.03
CA VAL A 55 9.34 3.19 10.20
C VAL A 55 10.00 4.32 10.99
N GLU A 56 9.68 4.47 12.28
CA GLU A 56 10.07 5.59 13.13
C GLU A 56 11.59 5.78 13.22
N LYS A 57 12.35 4.68 13.14
CA LYS A 57 13.82 4.66 13.24
C LYS A 57 14.53 4.63 11.88
N SER A 58 13.79 4.72 10.78
CA SER A 58 14.35 4.70 9.43
C SER A 58 14.84 6.09 9.02
N ASN A 59 16.03 6.17 8.42
CA ASN A 59 16.51 7.43 7.82
C ASN A 59 16.14 7.56 6.35
N ARG A 60 15.98 6.43 5.64
CA ARG A 60 15.57 6.39 4.24
C ARG A 60 14.58 5.26 3.99
N ILE A 61 13.46 5.58 3.35
CA ILE A 61 12.36 4.67 3.06
C ILE A 61 12.08 4.70 1.56
N LEU A 62 11.71 3.56 1.00
CA LEU A 62 11.20 3.45 -0.37
C LEU A 62 9.77 2.90 -0.33
N ASP A 63 8.85 3.54 -1.03
CA ASP A 63 7.48 3.06 -1.26
C ASP A 63 7.34 2.61 -2.72
N ILE A 64 7.18 1.31 -2.95
CA ILE A 64 7.13 0.70 -4.29
C ILE A 64 5.69 0.43 -4.68
N GLY A 65 5.27 0.98 -5.83
CA GLY A 65 3.86 0.99 -6.24
C GLY A 65 3.08 1.98 -5.38
N THR A 66 3.57 3.23 -5.30
CA THR A 66 3.06 4.21 -4.34
C THR A 66 1.59 4.61 -4.60
N GLY A 67 1.08 4.39 -5.81
CA GLY A 67 -0.30 4.71 -6.19
C GLY A 67 -0.62 6.18 -5.96
N THR A 68 -1.48 6.48 -4.98
CA THR A 68 -1.86 7.86 -4.60
C THR A 68 -0.83 8.58 -3.72
N GLY A 69 0.27 7.92 -3.33
CA GLY A 69 1.24 8.47 -2.36
C GLY A 69 0.84 8.28 -0.90
N LEU A 70 -0.26 7.57 -0.61
CA LEU A 70 -0.79 7.40 0.75
C LEU A 70 0.25 6.83 1.72
N ILE A 71 0.89 5.71 1.36
CA ILE A 71 1.84 5.01 2.25
C ILE A 71 3.08 5.88 2.46
N ALA A 72 3.62 6.49 1.41
CA ALA A 72 4.71 7.46 1.50
C ALA A 72 4.39 8.63 2.45
N ILE A 73 3.21 9.25 2.34
CA ILE A 73 2.80 10.35 3.22
C ILE A 73 2.62 9.89 4.67
N MET A 74 2.01 8.71 4.89
CA MET A 74 1.87 8.14 6.24
C MET A 74 3.23 7.81 6.87
N ALA A 75 4.17 7.28 6.09
CA ALA A 75 5.53 7.02 6.53
C ALA A 75 6.27 8.32 6.88
N ALA A 76 6.02 9.40 6.13
CA ALA A 76 6.55 10.72 6.42
C ALA A 76 5.98 11.26 7.74
N GLN A 77 4.67 11.15 7.97
CA GLN A 77 4.06 11.57 9.24
C GLN A 77 4.70 10.90 10.46
N ARG A 78 5.12 9.63 10.32
CA ARG A 78 5.61 8.80 11.43
C ARG A 78 7.13 8.76 11.59
N SER A 79 7.90 9.41 10.72
CA SER A 79 9.36 9.34 10.74
C SER A 79 10.01 10.65 10.30
N LEU A 80 11.31 10.80 10.55
CA LEU A 80 12.13 11.86 9.98
C LEU A 80 12.80 11.45 8.65
N ALA A 81 12.43 10.29 8.10
CA ALA A 81 13.08 9.72 6.92
C ALA A 81 12.92 10.62 5.68
N ARG A 82 13.89 10.51 4.77
CA ARG A 82 13.67 10.82 3.35
C ARG A 82 12.99 9.62 2.68
N ILE A 83 12.00 9.90 1.85
CA ILE A 83 11.14 8.90 1.23
C ILE A 83 11.23 9.05 -0.27
N ASP A 84 11.54 7.96 -0.93
CA ASP A 84 11.39 7.83 -2.38
C ASP A 84 10.14 7.00 -2.64
N ALA A 85 9.32 7.41 -3.60
CA ALA A 85 8.07 6.77 -3.94
C ALA A 85 8.08 6.47 -5.44
N VAL A 86 8.03 5.20 -5.81
CA VAL A 86 8.13 4.75 -7.21
C VAL A 86 6.76 4.28 -7.68
N GLU A 87 6.33 4.80 -8.82
CA GLU A 87 5.08 4.43 -9.48
C GLU A 87 5.30 4.33 -10.98
N LEU A 88 4.77 3.28 -11.60
CA LEU A 88 4.89 3.03 -13.03
C LEU A 88 3.88 3.86 -13.82
N ASP A 89 2.64 3.94 -13.32
CA ASP A 89 1.56 4.64 -14.00
C ASP A 89 1.70 6.16 -13.87
N PHE A 90 1.72 6.85 -15.01
CA PHE A 90 1.87 8.31 -15.03
C PHE A 90 0.73 9.05 -14.32
N GLY A 91 -0.51 8.55 -14.46
CA GLY A 91 -1.69 9.15 -13.81
C GLY A 91 -1.58 9.09 -12.29
N ALA A 92 -1.29 7.92 -11.76
CA ALA A 92 -1.05 7.68 -10.34
C ALA A 92 0.18 8.44 -9.82
N ALA A 93 1.32 8.41 -10.53
CA ALA A 93 2.51 9.15 -10.13
C ALA A 93 2.28 10.67 -10.08
N SER A 94 1.55 11.22 -11.05
CA SER A 94 1.15 12.63 -11.06
C SER A 94 0.24 12.98 -9.88
N GLU A 95 -0.71 12.09 -9.54
CA GLU A 95 -1.58 12.27 -8.38
C GLU A 95 -0.84 12.12 -7.04
N ALA A 96 0.09 11.18 -6.92
CA ALA A 96 0.98 11.07 -5.78
C ALA A 96 1.82 12.33 -5.59
N ALA A 97 2.43 12.86 -6.66
CA ALA A 97 3.19 14.10 -6.60
C ALA A 97 2.32 15.29 -6.16
N PHE A 98 1.07 15.36 -6.65
CA PHE A 98 0.10 16.36 -6.23
C PHE A 98 -0.24 16.25 -4.74
N ASN A 99 -0.60 15.05 -4.27
CA ASN A 99 -0.89 14.80 -2.85
C ASN A 99 0.32 15.11 -1.94
N VAL A 100 1.53 14.74 -2.37
CA VAL A 100 2.77 15.07 -1.67
C VAL A 100 2.95 16.57 -1.57
N SER A 101 2.74 17.32 -2.65
CA SER A 101 2.90 18.78 -2.68
C SER A 101 1.97 19.52 -1.72
N LEU A 102 0.80 18.95 -1.45
CA LEU A 102 -0.20 19.45 -0.50
C LEU A 102 0.07 19.01 0.94
N SER A 103 0.92 18.00 1.15
CA SER A 103 1.21 17.48 2.48
C SER A 103 2.20 18.36 3.26
N PRO A 104 2.17 18.34 4.60
CA PRO A 104 3.18 19.00 5.43
C PRO A 104 4.61 18.49 5.25
N TRP A 105 4.82 17.37 4.53
CA TRP A 105 6.10 16.68 4.44
C TRP A 105 6.69 16.64 3.02
N LYS A 106 6.20 17.50 2.13
CA LYS A 106 6.62 17.58 0.72
C LYS A 106 8.13 17.58 0.51
N ASP A 107 8.90 18.25 1.37
CA ASP A 107 10.36 18.39 1.21
C ASP A 107 11.14 17.09 1.51
N ARG A 108 10.46 16.05 2.02
CA ARG A 108 11.05 14.76 2.35
C ARG A 108 10.61 13.63 1.43
N ILE A 109 9.66 13.86 0.53
CA ILE A 109 9.10 12.81 -0.33
C ILE A 109 9.40 13.16 -1.79
N THR A 110 10.07 12.25 -2.51
CA THR A 110 10.31 12.38 -3.95
C THR A 110 9.54 11.28 -4.68
N VAL A 111 8.74 11.66 -5.67
CA VAL A 111 7.97 10.73 -6.50
C VAL A 111 8.68 10.50 -7.83
N TYR A 112 8.87 9.23 -8.19
CA TYR A 112 9.50 8.79 -9.42
C TYR A 112 8.47 8.06 -10.28
N CYS A 113 8.14 8.64 -11.44
CA CYS A 113 7.32 8.01 -12.46
C CYS A 113 8.19 7.09 -13.31
N MET A 114 8.37 5.83 -12.91
CA MET A 114 9.17 4.84 -13.64
C MET A 114 8.85 3.41 -13.23
N ASP A 115 9.24 2.49 -14.11
CA ASP A 115 9.32 1.06 -13.78
C ASP A 115 10.31 0.84 -12.63
N PHE A 116 9.86 0.13 -11.59
CA PHE A 116 10.69 -0.23 -10.44
C PHE A 116 11.95 -1.03 -10.85
N CYS A 117 11.88 -1.85 -11.90
CA CYS A 117 13.03 -2.59 -12.42
C CYS A 117 14.13 -1.67 -12.97
N ARG A 118 13.81 -0.40 -13.27
CA ARG A 118 14.78 0.62 -13.70
C ARG A 118 15.31 1.46 -12.54
N PHE A 119 14.77 1.29 -11.33
CA PHE A 119 15.17 2.04 -10.14
C PHE A 119 16.46 1.52 -9.52
N TYR A 120 16.88 0.30 -9.87
CA TYR A 120 18.09 -0.35 -9.37
C TYR A 120 18.78 -1.17 -10.46
N ASP A 121 20.06 -1.45 -10.24
CA ASP A 121 20.88 -2.38 -11.01
C ASP A 121 21.86 -3.13 -10.09
N LYS A 122 22.68 -4.01 -10.66
CA LYS A 122 23.66 -4.82 -9.91
C LYS A 122 24.77 -4.00 -9.24
N THR A 123 24.94 -2.74 -9.62
CA THR A 123 25.95 -1.82 -9.06
C THR A 123 25.35 -0.87 -8.02
N THR A 124 24.03 -0.87 -7.89
CA THR A 124 23.29 -0.03 -6.95
C THR A 124 23.69 -0.36 -5.53
N LYS A 125 24.09 0.68 -4.79
CA LYS A 125 24.46 0.54 -3.38
C LYS A 125 23.19 0.52 -2.52
N PRO A 126 23.07 -0.42 -1.57
CA PRO A 126 21.94 -0.45 -0.66
C PRO A 126 21.97 0.78 0.26
N VAL A 127 20.80 1.38 0.45
CA VAL A 127 20.64 2.70 1.09
C VAL A 127 19.33 2.82 1.87
N TYR A 128 18.38 1.92 1.65
CA TYR A 128 17.08 1.96 2.30
C TYR A 128 17.10 1.17 3.61
N HIS A 129 16.52 1.78 4.64
CA HIS A 129 16.31 1.13 5.94
C HIS A 129 15.01 0.34 5.93
N HIS A 130 14.02 0.83 5.19
CA HIS A 130 12.72 0.20 5.05
C HIS A 130 12.20 0.34 3.62
N ILE A 131 11.66 -0.73 3.07
CA ILE A 131 10.87 -0.72 1.84
C ILE A 131 9.43 -1.06 2.20
N LEU A 132 8.48 -0.31 1.68
CA LEU A 132 7.05 -0.53 1.84
C LEU A 132 6.44 -0.86 0.47
N SER A 133 5.49 -1.79 0.42
CA SER A 133 4.71 -2.02 -0.80
C SER A 133 3.35 -2.60 -0.51
N ASN A 134 2.33 -2.08 -1.18
CA ASN A 134 1.01 -2.72 -1.29
C ASN A 134 0.84 -3.19 -2.75
N PRO A 135 1.50 -4.31 -3.14
CA PRO A 135 1.48 -4.74 -4.52
C PRO A 135 0.07 -5.21 -4.90
N PRO A 136 -0.35 -5.00 -6.16
CA PRO A 136 -1.60 -5.56 -6.67
C PRO A 136 -1.66 -7.09 -6.47
N TYR A 137 -2.82 -7.58 -6.06
CA TYR A 137 -3.04 -9.00 -5.78
C TYR A 137 -3.24 -9.79 -7.08
N PHE A 138 -2.15 -10.22 -7.71
CA PHE A 138 -2.24 -11.11 -8.88
C PHE A 138 -2.28 -12.58 -8.43
N ILE A 139 -3.43 -13.24 -8.68
CA ILE A 139 -3.68 -14.66 -8.37
C ILE A 139 -3.09 -15.60 -9.45
N ASP A 140 -2.59 -15.07 -10.57
CA ASP A 140 -1.94 -15.88 -11.61
C ASP A 140 -0.58 -16.47 -11.18
N SER A 141 -0.15 -16.20 -9.94
CA SER A 141 1.04 -16.74 -9.27
C SER A 141 1.10 -18.29 -9.20
N LEU A 142 0.04 -19.02 -9.57
CA LEU A 142 0.01 -20.49 -9.66
C LEU A 142 0.56 -21.10 -10.96
N LEU A 143 0.82 -20.32 -12.02
CA LEU A 143 1.39 -20.83 -13.28
C LEU A 143 2.93 -21.02 -13.24
N PRO A 144 3.52 -21.91 -14.06
CA PRO A 144 4.95 -22.25 -14.02
C PRO A 144 5.91 -21.04 -14.18
N PRO A 145 7.12 -21.09 -13.58
CA PRO A 145 8.04 -19.95 -13.43
C PRO A 145 8.52 -19.32 -14.74
N ASP A 146 8.84 -20.15 -15.74
CA ASP A 146 9.56 -19.71 -16.94
C ASP A 146 8.76 -18.76 -17.83
N GLY A 147 7.42 -18.79 -17.74
CA GLY A 147 6.57 -17.87 -18.51
C GLY A 147 6.35 -16.51 -17.83
N LYS A 148 6.51 -16.41 -16.50
CA LYS A 148 6.20 -15.19 -15.75
C LYS A 148 7.33 -14.18 -15.77
N ARG A 149 8.58 -14.61 -15.62
CA ARG A 149 9.73 -13.69 -15.57
C ARG A 149 9.86 -12.87 -16.85
N GLU A 150 9.81 -13.52 -18.00
CA GLU A 150 9.78 -12.83 -19.29
C GLU A 150 8.54 -11.94 -19.42
N ARG A 151 7.34 -12.42 -19.07
CA ARG A 151 6.12 -11.60 -19.18
C ARG A 151 6.14 -10.39 -18.26
N ALA A 152 6.47 -10.51 -16.97
CA ALA A 152 6.52 -9.41 -16.02
C ALA A 152 7.56 -8.34 -16.42
N ARG A 153 8.73 -8.77 -16.92
CA ARG A 153 9.73 -7.87 -17.50
C ARG A 153 9.24 -7.16 -18.76
N HIS A 154 8.37 -7.80 -19.54
CA HIS A 154 7.79 -7.23 -20.76
C HIS A 154 6.50 -6.43 -20.51
N THR A 155 5.76 -6.68 -19.42
CA THR A 155 4.48 -6.04 -19.09
C THR A 155 4.60 -4.97 -17.99
N GLY A 156 5.77 -4.82 -17.35
CA GLY A 156 6.01 -3.84 -16.30
C GLY A 156 5.26 -4.11 -15.00
N THR A 157 4.75 -5.33 -14.80
CA THR A 157 3.89 -5.63 -13.64
C THR A 157 4.74 -5.91 -12.40
N LEU A 158 4.49 -5.20 -11.30
CA LEU A 158 5.15 -5.45 -10.01
C LEU A 158 4.64 -6.75 -9.38
N ASP A 159 5.35 -7.84 -9.57
CA ASP A 159 5.11 -9.11 -8.86
C ASP A 159 6.02 -9.26 -7.63
N TYR A 160 5.78 -10.31 -6.84
CA TYR A 160 6.56 -10.56 -5.63
C TYR A 160 8.03 -10.92 -5.92
N GLU A 161 8.33 -11.57 -7.05
CA GLU A 161 9.71 -11.91 -7.39
C GLU A 161 10.53 -10.64 -7.65
N VAL A 162 9.98 -9.73 -8.47
CA VAL A 162 10.56 -8.41 -8.74
C VAL A 162 10.71 -7.60 -7.45
N LEU A 163 9.69 -7.62 -6.57
CA LEU A 163 9.73 -6.91 -5.30
C LEU A 163 10.86 -7.41 -4.38
N PHE A 164 10.98 -8.72 -4.18
CA PHE A 164 12.02 -9.31 -3.34
C PHE A 164 13.42 -9.18 -3.95
N GLU A 165 13.56 -9.30 -5.28
CA GLU A 165 14.82 -9.05 -5.98
C GLU A 165 15.27 -7.60 -5.78
N GLY A 166 14.41 -6.62 -6.05
CA GLY A 166 14.75 -5.21 -5.88
C GLY A 166 15.05 -4.87 -4.43
N ALA A 167 14.27 -5.44 -3.48
CA ALA A 167 14.54 -5.28 -2.06
C ALA A 167 15.94 -5.80 -1.65
N PHE A 168 16.41 -6.90 -2.25
CA PHE A 168 17.74 -7.44 -2.00
C PHE A 168 18.85 -6.42 -2.35
N TYR A 169 18.74 -5.75 -3.49
CA TYR A 169 19.73 -4.75 -3.94
C TYR A 169 19.64 -3.42 -3.18
N LEU A 170 18.44 -3.03 -2.78
CA LEU A 170 18.15 -1.69 -2.28
C LEU A 170 18.23 -1.57 -0.75
N LEU A 171 17.94 -2.65 -0.02
CA LEU A 171 17.96 -2.65 1.46
C LEU A 171 19.39 -2.72 2.00
N LEU A 172 19.65 -1.91 3.03
CA LEU A 172 20.80 -2.08 3.91
C LEU A 172 20.84 -3.50 4.53
N PRO A 173 21.98 -3.98 5.06
CA PRO A 173 22.09 -5.29 5.68
C PRO A 173 20.98 -5.60 6.70
N ASP A 174 20.69 -4.63 7.59
CA ASP A 174 19.61 -4.70 8.59
C ASP A 174 18.28 -4.11 8.12
N GLY A 175 18.18 -3.79 6.83
CA GLY A 175 16.98 -3.24 6.23
C GLY A 175 15.82 -4.22 6.23
N LYS A 176 14.61 -3.68 6.10
CA LYS A 176 13.37 -4.46 6.15
C LYS A 176 12.44 -4.16 4.99
N LEU A 177 11.74 -5.17 4.51
CA LEU A 177 10.62 -5.03 3.59
C LEU A 177 9.32 -5.27 4.36
N SER A 178 8.38 -4.33 4.32
CA SER A 178 7.01 -4.53 4.81
C SER A 178 6.01 -4.48 3.65
N LEU A 179 5.12 -5.46 3.60
CA LEU A 179 4.04 -5.49 2.61
C LEU A 179 2.73 -6.01 3.19
N VAL A 180 1.63 -5.69 2.51
CA VAL A 180 0.30 -6.23 2.79
C VAL A 180 -0.14 -7.13 1.63
N SER A 181 -0.66 -8.31 1.95
CA SER A 181 -1.11 -9.31 0.97
C SER A 181 -2.38 -10.01 1.46
N PRO A 182 -3.08 -10.77 0.60
CA PRO A 182 -4.03 -11.78 1.02
C PRO A 182 -3.36 -12.78 1.97
N ALA A 183 -4.09 -13.22 3.00
CA ALA A 183 -3.58 -14.13 4.02
C ALA A 183 -3.30 -15.54 3.48
N ASP A 184 -4.04 -15.97 2.46
CA ASP A 184 -3.86 -17.26 1.78
C ASP A 184 -2.60 -17.35 0.90
N LEU A 185 -1.94 -16.22 0.62
CA LEU A 185 -0.66 -16.17 -0.10
C LEU A 185 0.58 -16.32 0.80
N GLN A 186 0.42 -16.55 2.11
CA GLN A 186 1.53 -16.66 3.05
C GLN A 186 2.62 -17.65 2.59
N GLU A 187 2.25 -18.90 2.31
CA GLU A 187 3.22 -19.95 1.97
C GLU A 187 3.95 -19.63 0.66
N HIS A 188 3.23 -19.04 -0.30
CA HIS A 188 3.81 -18.58 -1.55
C HIS A 188 4.82 -17.44 -1.33
N LEU A 189 4.50 -16.48 -0.46
CA LEU A 189 5.43 -15.40 -0.09
C LEU A 189 6.66 -15.92 0.63
N ILE A 190 6.50 -16.85 1.58
CA ILE A 190 7.64 -17.48 2.28
C ILE A 190 8.55 -18.16 1.26
N PHE A 191 7.97 -18.90 0.31
CA PHE A 191 8.73 -19.56 -0.75
C PHE A 191 9.51 -18.54 -1.59
N ILE A 192 8.86 -17.52 -2.17
CA ILE A 192 9.54 -16.51 -2.98
C ILE A 192 10.60 -15.77 -2.17
N ALA A 193 10.26 -15.29 -0.96
CA ALA A 193 11.18 -14.57 -0.09
C ALA A 193 12.46 -15.38 0.16
N SER A 194 12.32 -16.69 0.39
CA SER A 194 13.45 -17.59 0.63
C SER A 194 14.41 -17.69 -0.57
N LEU A 195 13.89 -17.63 -1.80
CA LEU A 195 14.71 -17.64 -3.02
C LEU A 195 15.60 -16.40 -3.14
N TYR A 196 15.21 -15.29 -2.51
CA TYR A 196 15.95 -14.02 -2.48
C TYR A 196 16.66 -13.76 -1.14
N GLY A 197 16.74 -14.75 -0.25
CA GLY A 197 17.48 -14.66 1.01
C GLY A 197 16.78 -13.84 2.11
N PHE A 198 15.45 -13.72 2.05
CA PHE A 198 14.65 -13.08 3.08
C PHE A 198 13.99 -14.10 4.01
N TYR A 199 13.90 -13.72 5.28
CA TYR A 199 13.21 -14.44 6.34
C TYR A 199 12.07 -13.57 6.88
N PRO A 200 10.90 -14.16 7.20
CA PRO A 200 9.84 -13.41 7.86
C PRO A 200 10.29 -13.07 9.29
N VAL A 201 10.07 -11.82 9.69
CA VAL A 201 10.39 -11.35 11.05
C VAL A 201 9.14 -10.97 11.82
N ARG A 202 8.06 -10.58 11.13
CA ARG A 202 6.78 -10.29 11.77
C ARG A 202 5.62 -10.56 10.83
N PHE A 203 4.64 -11.33 11.30
CA PHE A 203 3.35 -11.52 10.66
C PHE A 203 2.24 -10.92 11.53
N THR A 204 1.29 -10.26 10.89
CA THR A 204 0.07 -9.81 11.55
C THR A 204 -1.13 -10.15 10.68
N TYR A 205 -1.93 -11.10 11.16
CA TYR A 205 -3.13 -11.57 10.50
C TYR A 205 -4.29 -10.64 10.79
N VAL A 206 -4.94 -10.11 9.76
CA VAL A 206 -6.03 -9.13 9.91
C VAL A 206 -7.33 -9.69 9.35
N SER A 207 -8.31 -9.82 10.25
CA SER A 207 -9.70 -10.16 9.90
C SER A 207 -10.52 -8.90 9.70
N GLY A 208 -11.47 -8.94 8.76
CA GLY A 208 -12.42 -7.83 8.61
C GLY A 208 -13.31 -7.66 9.84
N ILE A 209 -13.83 -8.77 10.35
CA ILE A 209 -14.78 -8.81 11.47
C ILE A 209 -14.32 -9.84 12.50
N SER A 210 -14.49 -9.55 13.79
CA SER A 210 -14.17 -10.46 14.89
C SER A 210 -14.77 -11.86 14.71
N GLY A 211 -13.91 -12.87 14.89
CA GLY A 211 -14.26 -14.29 14.75
C GLY A 211 -14.42 -14.77 13.31
N LYS A 212 -13.99 -14.00 12.31
CA LYS A 212 -13.83 -14.47 10.92
C LYS A 212 -12.35 -14.77 10.64
N ALA A 213 -12.11 -15.63 9.66
CA ALA A 213 -10.76 -15.92 9.19
C ALA A 213 -10.06 -14.64 8.69
N PRO A 214 -8.73 -14.51 8.90
CA PRO A 214 -7.96 -13.43 8.34
C PRO A 214 -8.08 -13.38 6.83
N LYS A 215 -8.25 -12.18 6.28
CA LYS A 215 -8.22 -11.96 4.83
C LYS A 215 -6.92 -11.32 4.38
N ARG A 216 -6.20 -10.69 5.30
CA ARG A 216 -4.98 -9.94 5.03
C ARG A 216 -3.86 -10.43 5.93
N LEU A 217 -2.65 -10.39 5.39
CA LEU A 217 -1.41 -10.57 6.09
C LEU A 217 -0.58 -9.30 5.92
N LEU A 218 -0.30 -8.64 7.04
CA LEU A 218 0.78 -7.65 7.11
C LEU A 218 2.06 -8.42 7.44
N SER A 219 3.07 -8.32 6.59
CA SER A 219 4.32 -9.08 6.73
C SER A 219 5.53 -8.17 6.67
N GLU A 220 6.51 -8.43 7.54
CA GLU A 220 7.81 -7.77 7.57
C GLU A 220 8.89 -8.83 7.37
N TRP A 221 9.86 -8.53 6.52
CA TRP A 221 10.90 -9.45 6.05
C TRP A 221 12.28 -8.83 6.23
N SER A 222 13.29 -9.64 6.54
CA SER A 222 14.67 -9.19 6.66
C SER A 222 15.63 -10.28 6.17
N ARG A 223 16.85 -9.89 5.79
CA ARG A 223 17.93 -10.84 5.47
C ARG A 223 18.54 -11.46 6.73
N ALA A 224 18.41 -10.79 7.87
CA ALA A 224 18.82 -11.35 9.15
C ALA A 224 17.74 -12.31 9.67
N ARG A 225 18.13 -13.55 9.93
CA ARG A 225 17.23 -14.53 10.56
C ARG A 225 16.95 -14.13 12.01
N ARG A 226 15.67 -14.05 12.36
CA ARG A 226 15.19 -13.70 13.70
C ARG A 226 13.98 -14.59 14.06
N PRO A 227 13.64 -14.75 15.34
CA PRO A 227 12.36 -15.34 15.71
C PRO A 227 11.20 -14.58 15.06
N LEU A 228 10.25 -15.32 14.50
CA LEU A 228 9.05 -14.74 13.92
C LEU A 228 8.14 -14.21 15.03
N GLU A 229 7.80 -12.93 14.95
CA GLU A 229 6.74 -12.33 15.77
C GLU A 229 5.39 -12.51 15.07
N GLU A 230 4.45 -13.23 15.70
CA GLU A 230 3.11 -13.42 15.15
C GLU A 230 2.05 -12.71 16.00
N ASN A 231 1.20 -11.93 15.34
CA ASN A 231 0.07 -11.23 15.95
C ASN A 231 -1.19 -11.40 15.12
N ALA A 232 -2.36 -11.16 15.71
CA ALA A 232 -3.61 -11.11 14.96
C ALA A 232 -4.55 -10.06 15.56
N PHE A 233 -5.35 -9.41 14.71
CA PHE A 233 -6.45 -8.55 15.16
C PHE A 233 -7.58 -8.50 14.12
N SER A 234 -8.72 -7.95 14.52
CA SER A 234 -9.86 -7.71 13.61
C SER A 234 -10.10 -6.21 13.46
N ILE A 235 -10.61 -5.75 12.32
CA ILE A 235 -10.90 -4.33 12.09
C ILE A 235 -12.18 -3.94 12.85
N GLU A 236 -13.25 -4.71 12.67
CA GLU A 236 -14.56 -4.44 13.27
C GLU A 236 -14.97 -5.50 14.29
N LYS A 237 -15.62 -5.06 15.37
CA LYS A 237 -16.47 -5.89 16.21
C LYS A 237 -17.76 -6.21 15.44
N ARG A 238 -18.43 -7.32 15.74
CA ARG A 238 -19.65 -7.74 15.04
C ARG A 238 -20.81 -6.74 15.24
N GLY A 239 -20.88 -5.70 14.40
CA GLY A 239 -21.92 -4.67 14.43
C GLY A 239 -21.73 -3.57 15.48
N GLU A 240 -20.61 -3.57 16.22
CA GLU A 240 -20.36 -2.64 17.34
C GLU A 240 -19.28 -1.59 17.03
N GLY A 241 -18.92 -1.43 15.75
CA GLY A 241 -17.88 -0.51 15.30
C GLY A 241 -16.47 -1.12 15.34
N TYR A 242 -15.45 -0.26 15.36
CA TYR A 242 -14.05 -0.68 15.27
C TYR A 242 -13.53 -1.32 16.56
N THR A 243 -12.58 -2.25 16.43
CA THR A 243 -11.86 -2.82 17.58
C THR A 243 -10.90 -1.81 18.20
N LEU A 244 -10.51 -2.03 19.45
CA LEU A 244 -9.56 -1.16 20.14
C LEU A 244 -8.19 -1.21 19.47
N GLU A 245 -7.78 -2.38 19.00
CA GLU A 245 -6.52 -2.61 18.29
C GLU A 245 -6.47 -1.81 17.00
N TYR A 246 -7.54 -1.82 16.20
CA TYR A 246 -7.60 -1.04 14.97
C TYR A 246 -7.66 0.48 15.23
N ILE A 247 -8.42 0.91 16.24
CA ILE A 247 -8.45 2.31 16.68
C ILE A 247 -7.05 2.74 17.09
N MET A 248 -6.39 2.00 17.97
CA MET A 248 -5.04 2.32 18.46
C MET A 248 -4.01 2.37 17.33
N LEU A 249 -4.12 1.46 16.35
CA LEU A 249 -3.25 1.44 15.19
C LEU A 249 -3.44 2.68 14.30
N THR A 250 -4.69 3.13 14.11
CA THR A 250 -5.04 4.12 13.06
C THR A 250 -5.44 5.50 13.59
N ARG A 251 -5.46 5.70 14.92
CA ARG A 251 -5.92 6.92 15.58
C ARG A 251 -5.19 8.18 15.14
N ASP A 252 -3.92 8.10 14.76
CA ASP A 252 -3.14 9.27 14.36
C ASP A 252 -3.50 9.76 12.95
N PHE A 253 -4.32 8.99 12.22
CA PHE A 253 -4.68 9.24 10.83
C PHE A 253 -6.15 9.59 10.64
N TYR A 254 -7.08 8.73 11.08
CA TYR A 254 -8.50 8.94 10.81
C TYR A 254 -9.12 10.04 11.66
N LEU A 255 -10.04 10.81 11.08
CA LEU A 255 -10.71 11.95 11.73
C LEU A 255 -11.53 11.57 12.98
N LYS A 256 -12.14 10.37 12.99
CA LYS A 256 -13.10 9.93 14.02
C LYS A 256 -12.68 8.60 14.66
N MET A 257 -11.43 8.56 15.11
CA MET A 257 -10.84 7.48 15.92
C MET A 257 -10.23 8.07 17.17
#